data_AF-B6WUB0-F1
#
_entry.id   AF-B6WUB0-F1
#
_cell.length_a   1.000
_cell.length_b   1.000
_cell.length_c   1.000
_cell.angle_alpha   90.00
_cell.angle_beta   90.00
_cell.angle_gamma   90.00
#
_symmetry.space_group_name_H-M   'P 1'
#
loop_
_entity.id
_entity.type
_entity.pdbx_description
1 polymer ?
#
loop_
_entity_poly.entity_id
_entity_poly.type
_entity_poly.pdbx_seq_one_letter_code
_entity_poly.pdbx_strand_id
1 'polypeptide(L)'
;MLDEKKQPYFIIFGCRSVLEAAVRQLGGEGKSLYDRIDNLYKKGVITASLKEWASIIRRAGNEAAHDMEGSPDEAGELVAFTRIFLQFTFELPDIISRTRVARG
;
A
#
# COMPACT_ATOMS: atom_id res chain seq x y z
N MET A 1 -22.69 -9.32 -16.29
CA MET A 1 -21.96 -8.50 -15.30
C MET A 1 -21.55 -9.47 -14.20
N LEU A 2 -20.24 -9.59 -13.93
CA LEU A 2 -19.70 -10.54 -12.96
C LEU A 2 -20.08 -10.06 -11.55
N ASP A 3 -21.22 -10.53 -11.04
CA ASP A 3 -21.58 -10.47 -9.62
C ASP A 3 -20.88 -11.62 -8.88
N GLU A 4 -19.57 -11.74 -9.12
CA GLU A 4 -18.73 -12.69 -8.43
C GLU A 4 -18.33 -12.03 -7.11
N LYS A 5 -18.89 -12.52 -5.99
CA LYS A 5 -18.39 -12.18 -4.65
C LYS A 5 -16.89 -12.45 -4.65
N LYS A 6 -16.08 -11.40 -4.87
CA LYS A 6 -14.62 -11.54 -4.97
C LYS A 6 -14.16 -12.22 -3.70
N GLN A 7 -13.57 -13.40 -3.86
CA GLN A 7 -13.06 -14.15 -2.72
C GLN A 7 -12.06 -13.28 -1.96
N PRO A 8 -12.09 -13.23 -0.62
CA PRO A 8 -11.32 -12.25 0.14
C PRO A 8 -9.82 -12.27 -0.16
N TYR A 9 -9.25 -13.44 -0.48
CA TYR A 9 -7.84 -13.58 -0.88
C TYR A 9 -7.47 -12.74 -2.12
N PHE A 10 -8.37 -12.57 -3.10
CA PHE A 10 -8.11 -11.73 -4.28
C PHE A 10 -8.01 -10.25 -3.91
N ILE A 11 -8.78 -9.81 -2.93
CA ILE A 11 -8.75 -8.43 -2.42
C ILE A 11 -7.42 -8.19 -1.70
N ILE A 12 -7.01 -9.13 -0.86
CA ILE A 12 -5.73 -9.11 -0.13
C ILE A 12 -4.54 -9.07 -1.12
N PHE A 13 -4.57 -9.93 -2.15
CA PHE A 13 -3.57 -9.93 -3.22
C PHE A 13 -3.55 -8.60 -4.00
N GLY A 14 -4.73 -8.04 -4.28
CA GLY A 14 -4.87 -6.74 -4.93
C GLY A 14 -4.22 -5.61 -4.12
N CYS A 15 -4.38 -5.61 -2.80
CA CYS A 15 -3.76 -4.64 -1.91
C CYS A 15 -2.22 -4.66 -2.00
N ARG A 16 -1.62 -5.86 -2.01
CA ARG A 16 -0.18 -6.02 -2.23
C ARG A 16 0.25 -5.49 -3.60
N SER A 17 -0.49 -5.81 -4.64
CA SER A 17 -0.19 -5.35 -6.02
C SER A 17 -0.23 -3.83 -6.12
N VAL A 18 -1.22 -3.19 -5.49
CA VAL A 18 -1.33 -1.72 -5.40
C VAL A 18 -0.15 -1.14 -4.62
N LEU A 19 0.21 -1.73 -3.48
CA LEU A 19 1.37 -1.31 -2.69
C LEU A 19 2.68 -1.40 -3.49
N GLU A 20 2.88 -2.48 -4.25
CA GLU A 20 4.06 -2.64 -5.11
C GLU A 20 4.13 -1.54 -6.19
N ALA A 21 2.99 -1.22 -6.82
CA ALA A 21 2.92 -0.15 -7.81
C ALA A 21 3.21 1.22 -7.18
N ALA A 22 2.59 1.52 -6.04
CA ALA A 22 2.78 2.77 -5.30
C ALA A 22 4.24 2.96 -4.89
N VAL A 23 4.87 1.94 -4.32
CA VAL A 23 6.27 2.00 -3.87
C VAL A 23 7.22 2.21 -5.06
N ARG A 24 6.95 1.62 -6.23
CA ARG A 24 7.72 1.89 -7.45
C ARG A 24 7.55 3.33 -7.92
N GLN A 25 6.33 3.85 -7.91
CA GLN A 25 6.04 5.22 -8.33
C GLN A 25 6.68 6.27 -7.40
N LEU A 26 6.82 5.96 -6.10
CA LEU A 26 7.54 6.79 -5.14
C LEU A 26 9.07 6.73 -5.28
N GLY A 27 9.60 5.92 -6.21
CA GLY A 27 11.04 5.79 -6.43
C GLY A 27 11.74 4.86 -5.43
N GLY A 28 11.03 3.86 -4.89
CA GLY A 28 11.60 2.83 -4.03
C GLY A 28 12.53 1.90 -4.83
N GLU A 29 13.78 1.78 -4.39
CA GLU A 29 14.81 0.96 -5.03
C GLU A 29 15.07 -0.33 -4.26
N GLY A 30 15.38 -1.41 -4.97
CA GLY A 30 15.69 -2.71 -4.37
C GLY A 30 15.14 -3.90 -5.15
N LYS A 31 15.58 -5.10 -4.74
CA LYS A 31 15.24 -6.36 -5.40
C LYS A 31 13.88 -6.90 -4.95
N SER A 32 13.54 -6.72 -3.69
CA SER A 32 12.26 -7.13 -3.10
C SER A 32 11.37 -5.94 -2.76
N LEU A 33 10.07 -6.18 -2.55
CA LEU A 33 9.17 -5.13 -2.04
C LEU A 33 9.62 -4.62 -0.67
N TYR A 34 10.17 -5.50 0.18
CA TYR A 34 10.75 -5.12 1.46
C TYR A 34 11.89 -4.11 1.28
N ASP A 35 12.83 -4.37 0.37
CA ASP A 35 13.97 -3.47 0.11
C ASP A 35 13.49 -2.09 -0.34
N ARG A 36 12.46 -2.05 -1.21
CA ARG A 36 11.92 -0.79 -1.71
C ARG A 36 11.21 0.02 -0.62
N ILE A 37 10.44 -0.65 0.25
CA ILE A 37 9.81 0.01 1.41
C ILE A 37 10.88 0.55 2.36
N ASP A 38 11.91 -0.25 2.65
CA ASP A 38 13.02 0.16 3.52
C ASP A 38 13.82 1.33 2.91
N ASN A 39 14.03 1.31 1.60
CA ASN A 39 14.64 2.41 0.86
C ASN A 39 13.83 3.71 0.97
N LEU A 40 12.50 3.65 0.78
CA LEU A 40 11.63 4.83 0.94
C LEU A 40 11.65 5.38 2.36
N TYR A 41 11.69 4.50 3.37
CA TYR A 41 11.82 4.91 4.77
C TYR A 41 13.16 5.61 5.03
N LYS A 42 14.26 5.02 4.56
CA LYS A 42 15.61 5.62 4.69
C LYS A 42 15.73 6.97 3.96
N LYS A 43 15.01 7.14 2.84
CA LYS A 43 14.91 8.42 2.11
C LYS A 43 14.00 9.45 2.81
N GLY A 44 13.27 9.06 3.86
CA GLY A 44 12.32 9.93 4.56
C GLY A 44 11.02 10.21 3.79
N VAL A 45 10.75 9.43 2.73
CA VAL A 45 9.51 9.58 1.92
C VAL A 45 8.30 9.04 2.68
N ILE A 46 8.50 8.00 3.49
CA ILE A 46 7.47 7.39 4.33
C ILE A 46 7.91 7.39 5.80
N THR A 47 6.94 7.46 6.72
CA THR A 47 7.17 7.40 8.17
C THR A 47 7.36 5.96 8.65
N ALA A 48 7.84 5.79 9.88
CA ALA A 48 7.97 4.47 10.50
C ALA A 48 6.62 3.71 10.54
N SER A 49 5.53 4.41 10.87
CA SER A 49 4.19 3.84 10.89
C SER A 49 3.77 3.32 9.50
N LEU A 50 4.03 4.07 8.43
CA LEU A 50 3.72 3.64 7.06
C LEU A 50 4.57 2.44 6.63
N LYS A 51 5.84 2.37 7.06
CA LYS A 51 6.70 1.20 6.80
C LYS A 51 6.17 -0.07 7.47
N GLU A 52 5.72 0.03 8.72
CA GLU A 52 5.12 -1.11 9.43
C GLU A 52 3.85 -1.59 8.71
N TRP A 53 2.97 -0.67 8.32
CA TRP A 53 1.71 -1.00 7.63
C TRP A 53 1.96 -1.63 6.25
N ALA A 54 2.91 -1.07 5.49
CA ALA A 54 3.33 -1.64 4.22
C ALA A 54 3.93 -3.06 4.40
N SER A 55 4.62 -3.30 5.51
CA SER A 55 5.15 -4.63 5.85
C SER A 55 4.06 -5.64 6.19
N ILE A 56 2.99 -5.20 6.87
CA ILE A 56 1.80 -6.04 7.17
C ILE A 56 1.12 -6.44 5.86
N ILE A 57 0.79 -5.48 4.99
CA ILE A 57 0.15 -5.75 3.68
C ILE A 57 1.01 -6.70 2.83
N ARG A 58 2.34 -6.53 2.85
CA ARG A 58 3.27 -7.42 2.13
C ARG A 58 3.21 -8.86 2.63
N ARG A 59 3.15 -9.08 3.95
CA ARG A 59 3.12 -10.42 4.56
C ARG A 59 1.78 -11.09 4.28
N ALA A 60 0.67 -10.42 4.61
CA ALA A 60 -0.68 -10.94 4.37
C ALA A 60 -0.93 -11.22 2.88
N GLY A 61 -0.51 -10.31 1.99
CA GLY A 61 -0.59 -10.53 0.54
C GLY A 61 0.32 -11.64 0.00
N ASN A 62 1.30 -12.11 0.76
CA ASN A 62 2.11 -13.27 0.39
C ASN A 62 1.51 -14.58 0.91
N GLU A 63 0.95 -14.56 2.10
CA GLU A 63 0.23 -15.68 2.72
C GLU A 63 -1.05 -16.00 1.92
N ALA A 64 -1.89 -15.00 1.64
CA ALA A 64 -3.09 -15.17 0.83
C ALA A 64 -2.83 -15.66 -0.61
N ALA A 65 -1.65 -15.36 -1.17
CA ALA A 65 -1.26 -15.83 -2.50
C ALA A 65 -0.84 -17.31 -2.50
N HIS A 66 -0.32 -17.80 -1.37
CA HIS A 66 0.14 -19.17 -1.22
C HIS A 66 -1.01 -20.11 -0.82
N ASP A 67 -1.81 -19.68 0.15
CA ASP A 67 -2.86 -20.53 0.74
C ASP A 67 -4.23 -20.33 0.07
N MET A 68 -4.39 -19.31 -0.79
CA MET A 68 -5.67 -18.91 -1.40
C MET A 68 -6.79 -18.69 -0.39
N GLU A 69 -6.42 -18.40 0.86
CA GLU A 69 -7.31 -18.14 1.99
C GLU A 69 -7.28 -16.66 2.38
N GLY A 70 -8.31 -16.25 3.10
CA GLY A 70 -8.44 -14.89 3.63
C GLY A 70 -9.85 -14.65 4.14
N SER A 71 -9.97 -13.88 5.22
CA SER A 71 -11.28 -13.49 5.75
C SER A 71 -11.77 -12.17 5.14
N PRO A 72 -13.09 -11.94 5.03
CA PRO A 72 -13.62 -10.65 4.61
C PRO A 72 -13.14 -9.49 5.50
N ASP A 73 -12.99 -9.73 6.80
CA ASP A 73 -12.52 -8.73 7.77
C ASP A 73 -11.07 -8.33 7.49
N GLU A 74 -10.19 -9.31 7.31
CA GLU A 74 -8.78 -9.09 6.94
C GLU A 74 -8.67 -8.34 5.61
N ALA A 75 -9.45 -8.74 4.61
CA ALA A 75 -9.50 -8.03 3.33
C ALA A 75 -9.94 -6.56 3.51
N GLY A 76 -10.93 -6.30 4.36
CA GLY A 76 -11.37 -4.95 4.71
C GLY A 76 -10.29 -4.11 5.38
N GLU A 77 -9.58 -4.69 6.35
CA GLU A 77 -8.48 -4.03 7.07
C GLU A 77 -7.33 -3.67 6.12
N LEU A 78 -6.91 -4.60 5.26
CA LEU A 78 -5.83 -4.34 4.30
C LEU A 78 -6.22 -3.30 3.25
N VAL A 79 -7.49 -3.27 2.82
CA VAL A 79 -7.99 -2.20 1.93
C VAL A 79 -7.93 -0.85 2.63
N ALA A 80 -8.35 -0.76 3.89
CA ALA A 80 -8.28 0.47 4.67
C ALA A 80 -6.83 0.95 4.84
N PHE A 81 -5.90 0.05 5.15
CA PHE A 81 -4.48 0.37 5.26
C PHE A 81 -3.87 0.81 3.93
N THR A 82 -4.19 0.12 2.85
CA THR A 82 -3.73 0.48 1.49
C THR A 82 -4.23 1.87 1.11
N ARG A 83 -5.50 2.18 1.39
CA ARG A 83 -6.06 3.50 1.16
C ARG A 83 -5.28 4.56 1.95
N ILE A 84 -5.12 4.38 3.26
CA ILE A 84 -4.38 5.32 4.11
C ILE A 84 -2.95 5.54 3.58
N PHE A 85 -2.25 4.48 3.18
CA PHE A 85 -0.92 4.58 2.58
C PHE A 85 -0.92 5.48 1.34
N LEU A 86 -1.86 5.29 0.41
CA LEU A 86 -1.97 6.13 -0.81
C LEU A 86 -2.31 7.59 -0.48
N GLN A 87 -3.17 7.82 0.51
CA GLN A 87 -3.53 9.18 0.92
C GLN A 87 -2.31 9.93 1.47
N PHE A 88 -1.52 9.28 2.33
CA PHE A 88 -0.32 9.91 2.89
C PHE A 88 0.79 10.12 1.85
N THR A 89 0.92 9.23 0.87
CA THR A 89 2.03 9.26 -0.08
C THR A 89 1.76 10.06 -1.34
N PHE A 90 0.49 10.21 -1.74
CA PHE A 90 0.12 10.92 -2.96
C PHE A 90 -0.85 12.08 -2.71
N GLU A 91 -1.95 11.83 -2.01
CA GLU A 91 -3.03 12.82 -1.86
C GLU A 91 -2.62 14.01 -0.99
N LEU A 92 -2.08 13.76 0.21
CA LEU A 92 -1.67 14.81 1.14
C LEU A 92 -0.53 15.69 0.58
N PRO A 93 0.54 15.12 -0.01
CA PRO A 93 1.57 15.93 -0.67
C PRO A 93 1.00 16.83 -1.77
N ASP A 94 0.07 16.32 -2.59
CA ASP A 94 -0.57 17.10 -3.65
C ASP A 94 -1.40 18.26 -3.07
N ILE A 95 -2.23 18.00 -2.06
CA ILE A 95 -3.01 19.04 -1.36
C ILE A 95 -2.09 20.13 -0.79
N ILE A 96 -0.99 19.74 -0.14
CA ILE A 96 0.00 20.68 0.41
C ILE A 96 0.63 21.52 -0.70
N SER A 97 0.98 20.90 -1.83
CA SER A 97 1.58 21.60 -2.98
C SER A 97 0.65 22.66 -3.55
N ARG A 98 -0.63 22.32 -3.76
CA ARG A 98 -1.67 23.24 -4.27
C ARG A 98 -1.92 24.39 -3.30
N THR A 99 -1.98 24.09 -2.00
CA THR A 99 -2.24 25.11 -0.96
C THR A 99 -1.07 26.08 -0.80
N ARG A 100 0.18 25.63 -0.97
CA ARG A 100 1.36 26.51 -0.97
C ARG A 100 1.35 27.47 -2.15
N VAL A 101 0.93 27.01 -3.33
CA VAL A 101 0.84 27.85 -4.53
C VAL A 101 -0.25 28.92 -4.41
N ALA A 102 -1.36 28.62 -3.72
CA ALA A 102 -2.45 29.60 -3.53
C ALA A 102 -2.12 30.73 -2.53
N ARG A 103 -0.98 30.67 -1.83
CA ARG A 103 -0.57 31.64 -0.79
C ARG A 103 0.74 32.38 -1.10
N GLY A 104 1.35 32.13 -2.25
CA GLY A 104 2.54 32.86 -2.74
C GLY A 104 2.16 33.75 -3.92
#